data_AF-A0A7J7UQH1-F1
#
_entry.id   AF-A0A7J7UQH1-F1
#
_cell.length_a   1.000
_cell.length_b   1.000
_cell.length_c   1.000
_cell.angle_alpha   90.00
_cell.angle_beta   90.00
_cell.angle_gamma   90.00
#
_symmetry.space_group_name_H-M   'P 1'
#
loop_
_entity.id
_entity.type
_entity.pdbx_description
1 polymer ?
#
loop_
_entity_poly.entity_id
_entity_poly.type
_entity_poly.pdbx_seq_one_letter_code
_entity_poly.pdbx_strand_id
1 'polypeptide(L)'
;MVISSGMQSMDTMKQVYQIVKPLNPNFCFLQCTSAYPLLPEDVNLRIISEYQKLFPDIPIGYSGHETGIAISVAAVALGAKVLERHITLDKTWKGSDHSASLEPGELAELVRSVRLVERAMGSPTKQLLPCEMACNEKLGKSVVAKVKIPEGTILTIDMLTVKVGEPKGYPPEDIFSLVGKKVLVTIEEDDTIMEESVENHGKKIKS
;
A
#
# COMPACT_ATOMS: atom_id res chain seq x y z
N MET A 1 -11.24 -13.51 25.23
CA MET A 1 -12.47 -14.09 24.65
C MET A 1 -12.47 -13.82 23.15
N VAL A 2 -12.89 -14.76 22.30
CA VAL A 2 -12.94 -14.59 20.83
C VAL A 2 -14.39 -14.78 20.40
N ILE A 3 -14.97 -13.83 19.69
CA ILE A 3 -16.39 -13.84 19.33
C ILE A 3 -16.54 -13.70 17.81
N SER A 4 -17.03 -14.75 17.15
CA SER A 4 -17.34 -14.72 15.72
C SER A 4 -18.71 -14.09 15.47
N SER A 5 -18.83 -13.35 14.37
CA SER A 5 -20.03 -12.58 14.01
C SER A 5 -20.94 -13.26 12.97
N GLY A 6 -20.69 -14.53 12.69
CA GLY A 6 -21.48 -15.32 11.73
C GLY A 6 -22.98 -15.31 12.08
N MET A 7 -23.81 -15.12 11.05
CA MET A 7 -25.28 -15.05 11.18
C MET A 7 -25.80 -13.88 12.05
N GLN A 8 -24.97 -12.88 12.36
CA GLN A 8 -25.37 -11.73 13.17
C GLN A 8 -25.40 -10.43 12.36
N SER A 9 -26.26 -9.51 12.80
CA SER A 9 -26.32 -8.15 12.27
C SER A 9 -25.30 -7.24 12.96
N MET A 10 -24.97 -6.11 12.33
CA MET A 10 -24.14 -5.07 12.93
C MET A 10 -24.71 -4.55 14.26
N ASP A 11 -26.04 -4.44 14.37
CA ASP A 11 -26.68 -3.94 15.59
C ASP A 11 -26.56 -4.96 16.74
N THR A 12 -26.63 -6.26 16.44
CA THR A 12 -26.30 -7.30 17.42
C THR A 12 -24.86 -7.15 17.90
N MET A 13 -23.91 -6.95 16.99
CA MET A 13 -22.49 -6.82 17.37
C MET A 13 -22.23 -5.59 18.25
N LYS A 14 -22.93 -4.46 17.99
CA LYS A 14 -22.88 -3.28 18.88
C LYS A 14 -23.41 -3.61 20.27
N GLN A 15 -24.51 -4.34 20.38
CA GLN A 15 -25.06 -4.76 21.69
C GLN A 15 -24.09 -5.68 22.43
N VAL A 16 -23.53 -6.68 21.75
CA VAL A 16 -22.51 -7.58 22.31
C VAL A 16 -21.32 -6.78 22.83
N TYR A 17 -20.83 -5.81 22.08
CA TYR A 17 -19.73 -4.94 22.50
C TYR A 17 -20.07 -4.19 23.80
N GLN A 18 -21.26 -3.57 23.90
CA GLN A 18 -21.68 -2.83 25.10
C GLN A 18 -21.83 -3.71 26.33
N ILE A 19 -22.22 -4.98 26.15
CA ILE A 19 -22.38 -5.95 27.25
C ILE A 19 -21.01 -6.50 27.68
N VAL A 20 -20.18 -6.91 26.72
CA VAL A 20 -18.93 -7.63 27.00
C VAL A 20 -17.84 -6.69 27.49
N LYS A 21 -17.70 -5.50 26.88
CA LYS A 21 -16.58 -4.59 27.16
C LYS A 21 -16.42 -4.20 28.64
N PRO A 22 -17.49 -3.86 29.39
CA PRO A 22 -17.36 -3.53 30.82
C PRO A 22 -17.01 -4.72 31.70
N LEU A 23 -17.36 -5.94 31.28
CA LEU A 23 -17.15 -7.17 32.04
C LEU A 23 -15.80 -7.82 31.72
N ASN A 24 -15.37 -7.74 30.46
CA ASN A 24 -14.12 -8.29 29.98
C ASN A 24 -13.58 -7.44 28.82
N PRO A 25 -12.59 -6.55 29.06
CA PRO A 25 -12.02 -5.74 27.99
C PRO A 25 -11.11 -6.52 27.03
N ASN A 26 -10.71 -7.75 27.38
CA ASN A 26 -9.78 -8.58 26.62
C ASN A 26 -10.54 -9.55 25.68
N PHE A 27 -11.15 -8.98 24.64
CA PHE A 27 -11.83 -9.75 23.61
C PHE A 27 -11.56 -9.20 22.21
N CYS A 28 -11.88 -10.00 21.20
CA CYS A 28 -11.83 -9.61 19.79
C CYS A 28 -13.11 -10.07 19.07
N PHE A 29 -13.41 -9.39 17.96
CA PHE A 29 -14.44 -9.82 17.03
C PHE A 29 -13.83 -10.41 15.77
N LEU A 30 -14.40 -11.51 15.28
CA LEU A 30 -14.06 -12.09 13.99
C LEU A 30 -15.18 -11.80 12.99
N GLN A 31 -14.84 -11.13 11.88
CA GLN A 31 -15.75 -11.09 10.73
C GLN A 31 -15.90 -12.50 10.17
N CYS A 32 -17.13 -12.94 9.96
CA CYS A 32 -17.44 -14.32 9.64
C CYS A 32 -18.76 -14.40 8.87
N THR A 33 -18.79 -15.21 7.81
CA THR A 33 -20.04 -15.63 7.15
C THR A 33 -20.13 -17.15 7.28
N SER A 34 -21.20 -17.64 7.92
CA SER A 34 -21.41 -19.07 8.19
C SER A 34 -22.02 -19.78 6.99
N ALA A 35 -21.19 -20.10 5.99
CA ALA A 35 -21.52 -20.95 4.85
C ALA A 35 -20.33 -21.85 4.52
N TYR A 36 -20.59 -23.11 4.16
CA TYR A 36 -19.55 -24.15 4.09
C TYR A 36 -19.69 -24.98 2.81
N PRO A 37 -18.87 -24.72 1.76
CA PRO A 37 -17.91 -23.63 1.64
C PRO A 37 -18.58 -22.28 1.36
N LEU A 38 -17.92 -21.21 1.79
CA LEU A 38 -18.30 -19.83 1.51
C LEU A 38 -17.77 -19.40 0.14
N LEU A 39 -18.65 -18.88 -0.71
CA LEU A 39 -18.26 -18.32 -2.01
C LEU A 39 -17.63 -16.94 -1.84
N PRO A 40 -16.66 -16.55 -2.69
CA PRO A 40 -15.95 -15.26 -2.57
C PRO A 40 -16.85 -14.03 -2.53
N GLU A 41 -17.97 -14.06 -3.25
CA GLU A 41 -18.93 -12.96 -3.37
C GLU A 41 -19.63 -12.64 -2.04
N ASP A 42 -19.73 -13.63 -1.15
CA ASP A 42 -20.45 -13.54 0.13
C ASP A 42 -19.52 -13.30 1.34
N VAL A 43 -18.20 -13.23 1.12
CA VAL A 43 -17.21 -13.06 2.20
C VAL A 43 -17.31 -11.70 2.89
N ASN A 44 -17.53 -10.64 2.11
CA ASN A 44 -17.67 -9.28 2.61
C ASN A 44 -16.48 -8.79 3.46
N LEU A 45 -15.23 -9.00 3.00
CA LEU A 45 -14.01 -8.59 3.73
C LEU A 45 -13.97 -7.10 4.15
N ARG A 46 -14.68 -6.21 3.45
CA ARG A 46 -14.76 -4.78 3.81
C ARG A 46 -15.40 -4.53 5.19
N ILE A 47 -16.16 -5.50 5.73
CA ILE A 47 -16.70 -5.41 7.10
C ILE A 47 -15.59 -5.36 8.14
N ILE A 48 -14.41 -5.94 7.88
CA ILE A 48 -13.24 -5.84 8.78
C ILE A 48 -12.91 -4.36 9.04
N SER A 49 -12.86 -3.54 8.00
CA SER A 49 -12.58 -2.11 8.12
C SER A 49 -13.70 -1.34 8.81
N GLU A 50 -14.96 -1.74 8.61
CA GLU A 50 -16.09 -1.14 9.34
C GLU A 50 -16.07 -1.49 10.83
N TYR A 51 -15.75 -2.74 11.20
CA TYR A 51 -15.55 -3.13 12.59
C TYR A 51 -14.39 -2.39 13.23
N GLN A 52 -13.27 -2.19 12.53
CA GLN A 52 -12.14 -1.40 13.05
C GLN A 52 -12.54 0.05 13.35
N LYS A 53 -13.44 0.65 12.57
CA LYS A 53 -13.96 2.01 12.82
C LYS A 53 -14.92 2.04 14.02
N LEU A 54 -15.82 1.06 14.12
CA LEU A 54 -16.87 1.02 15.14
C LEU A 54 -16.37 0.55 16.51
N PHE A 55 -15.37 -0.33 16.52
CA PHE A 55 -14.79 -0.93 17.73
C PHE A 55 -13.26 -0.73 17.75
N PRO A 56 -12.79 0.53 17.75
CA PRO A 56 -11.38 0.86 17.50
C PRO A 56 -10.42 0.42 18.61
N ASP A 57 -10.95 0.02 19.76
CA ASP A 57 -10.20 -0.30 20.97
C ASP A 57 -10.17 -1.82 21.27
N ILE A 58 -10.59 -2.65 20.32
CA ILE A 58 -10.44 -4.11 20.37
C ILE A 58 -9.81 -4.64 19.07
N PRO A 59 -9.09 -5.78 19.11
CA PRO A 59 -8.63 -6.43 17.89
C PRO A 59 -9.81 -6.92 17.04
N ILE A 60 -9.72 -6.73 15.73
CA ILE A 60 -10.64 -7.31 14.75
C ILE A 60 -9.90 -8.40 13.98
N GLY A 61 -10.53 -9.54 13.79
CA GLY A 61 -10.01 -10.67 13.04
C GLY A 61 -10.99 -11.17 11.98
N TYR A 62 -10.69 -12.33 11.42
CA TYR A 62 -11.48 -12.99 10.38
C TYR A 62 -11.55 -14.50 10.66
N SER A 63 -12.76 -15.05 10.57
CA SER A 63 -13.03 -16.50 10.65
C SER A 63 -13.58 -16.93 9.29
N GLY A 64 -12.77 -17.73 8.58
CA GLY A 64 -12.98 -18.06 7.19
C GLY A 64 -13.53 -19.46 6.96
N HIS A 65 -14.47 -19.55 6.03
CA HIS A 65 -15.06 -20.81 5.54
C HIS A 65 -14.96 -20.95 4.01
N GLU A 66 -14.17 -20.09 3.37
CA GLU A 66 -13.85 -20.17 1.94
C GLU A 66 -12.95 -21.37 1.61
N THR A 67 -12.75 -21.68 0.33
CA THR A 67 -11.70 -22.61 -0.12
C THR A 67 -10.39 -21.85 -0.39
N GLY A 68 -9.26 -22.54 -0.18
CA GLY A 68 -7.93 -21.97 -0.35
C GLY A 68 -7.59 -20.88 0.68
N ILE A 69 -6.55 -20.10 0.40
CA ILE A 69 -5.93 -19.19 1.39
C ILE A 69 -6.00 -17.71 1.03
N ALA A 70 -6.34 -17.38 -0.22
CA ALA A 70 -6.19 -16.02 -0.76
C ALA A 70 -7.01 -14.98 0.01
N ILE A 71 -8.25 -15.33 0.36
CA ILE A 71 -9.17 -14.47 1.11
C ILE A 71 -8.67 -14.24 2.55
N SER A 72 -8.21 -15.28 3.23
CA SER A 72 -7.59 -15.17 4.55
C SER A 72 -6.35 -14.28 4.56
N VAL A 73 -5.51 -14.35 3.52
CA VAL A 73 -4.36 -13.46 3.34
C VAL A 73 -4.81 -12.01 3.10
N ALA A 74 -5.83 -11.81 2.27
CA ALA A 74 -6.41 -10.48 2.03
C ALA A 74 -7.03 -9.87 3.31
N ALA A 75 -7.66 -10.68 4.16
CA ALA A 75 -8.17 -10.23 5.46
C ALA A 75 -7.05 -9.65 6.35
N VAL A 76 -5.87 -10.28 6.36
CA VAL A 76 -4.68 -9.75 7.08
C VAL A 76 -4.19 -8.44 6.47
N ALA A 77 -4.16 -8.32 5.14
CA ALA A 77 -3.80 -7.07 4.47
C ALA A 77 -4.76 -5.92 4.83
N LEU A 78 -6.05 -6.22 5.11
CA LEU A 78 -7.05 -5.27 5.61
C LEU A 78 -6.95 -5.01 7.12
N GLY A 79 -5.98 -5.61 7.80
CA GLY A 79 -5.67 -5.37 9.21
C GLY A 79 -6.32 -6.34 10.19
N ALA A 80 -6.83 -7.48 9.74
CA ALA A 80 -7.22 -8.57 10.64
C ALA A 80 -6.02 -8.99 11.52
N LYS A 81 -6.26 -9.11 12.84
CA LYS A 81 -5.26 -9.44 13.87
C LYS A 81 -5.37 -10.87 14.38
N VAL A 82 -6.47 -11.55 14.05
CA VAL A 82 -6.73 -12.95 14.35
C VAL A 82 -7.28 -13.59 13.09
N LEU A 83 -6.76 -14.78 12.75
CA LEU A 83 -7.30 -15.62 11.68
C LEU A 83 -7.76 -16.94 12.27
N GLU A 84 -8.94 -17.39 11.87
CA GLU A 84 -9.51 -18.69 12.22
C GLU A 84 -9.91 -19.44 10.95
N ARG A 85 -9.52 -20.72 10.87
CA ARG A 85 -9.74 -21.60 9.72
C ARG A 85 -9.94 -23.04 10.21
N HIS A 86 -10.84 -23.76 9.56
CA HIS A 86 -10.95 -25.21 9.76
C HIS A 86 -9.77 -25.95 9.12
N ILE A 87 -9.38 -27.07 9.72
CA ILE A 87 -8.27 -27.92 9.25
C ILE A 87 -8.79 -29.35 9.13
N THR A 88 -8.40 -30.04 8.07
CA THR A 88 -8.70 -31.45 7.83
C THR A 88 -7.44 -32.18 7.40
N LEU A 89 -7.42 -33.52 7.52
CA LEU A 89 -6.39 -34.35 6.90
C LEU A 89 -6.73 -34.71 5.46
N ASP A 90 -8.00 -34.65 5.11
CA ASP A 90 -8.54 -35.01 3.79
C ASP A 90 -9.86 -34.25 3.57
N LYS A 91 -9.95 -33.49 2.49
CA LYS A 91 -11.17 -32.73 2.15
C LYS A 91 -12.31 -33.59 1.58
N THR A 92 -12.01 -34.82 1.16
CA THR A 92 -13.00 -35.74 0.56
C THR A 92 -13.84 -36.47 1.61
N TRP A 93 -13.48 -36.34 2.89
CA TRP A 93 -14.26 -36.92 3.99
C TRP A 93 -15.67 -36.32 4.07
N LYS A 94 -16.60 -37.12 4.61
CA LYS A 94 -18.01 -36.75 4.67
C LYS A 94 -18.22 -35.56 5.61
N GLY A 95 -18.71 -34.45 5.08
CA GLY A 95 -19.12 -33.27 5.83
C GLY A 95 -18.73 -31.99 5.11
N SER A 96 -19.59 -30.97 5.14
CA SER A 96 -19.33 -29.66 4.52
C SER A 96 -18.06 -29.02 5.08
N ASP A 97 -17.78 -29.22 6.36
CA ASP A 97 -16.63 -28.64 7.04
C ASP A 97 -15.31 -29.17 6.47
N HIS A 98 -15.23 -30.45 6.10
CA HIS A 98 -14.04 -31.01 5.47
C HIS A 98 -13.77 -30.35 4.11
N SER A 99 -14.80 -30.14 3.30
CA SER A 99 -14.67 -29.49 1.99
C SER A 99 -14.22 -28.02 2.08
N ALA A 100 -14.60 -27.32 3.16
CA ALA A 100 -14.23 -25.94 3.42
C ALA A 100 -12.89 -25.79 4.18
N SER A 101 -12.34 -26.88 4.72
CA SER A 101 -11.12 -26.88 5.54
C SER A 101 -9.85 -26.69 4.71
N LEU A 102 -8.76 -26.37 5.41
CA LEU A 102 -7.39 -26.44 4.90
C LEU A 102 -6.76 -27.78 5.24
N GLU A 103 -6.00 -28.36 4.32
CA GLU A 103 -5.10 -29.46 4.60
C GLU A 103 -3.78 -28.94 5.20
N PRO A 104 -2.93 -29.80 5.82
CA PRO A 104 -1.72 -29.34 6.49
C PRO A 104 -0.77 -28.54 5.59
N GLY A 105 -0.68 -28.88 4.30
CA GLY A 105 0.12 -28.14 3.32
C GLY A 105 -0.41 -26.73 3.06
N GLU A 106 -1.73 -26.58 2.92
CA GLU A 106 -2.38 -25.28 2.72
C GLU A 106 -2.32 -24.42 3.98
N LEU A 107 -2.42 -25.02 5.17
CA LEU A 107 -2.23 -24.30 6.43
C LEU A 107 -0.79 -23.75 6.53
N ALA A 108 0.21 -24.57 6.22
CA ALA A 108 1.60 -24.12 6.18
C ALA A 108 1.80 -22.99 5.16
N GLU A 109 1.14 -23.09 4.00
CA GLU A 109 1.15 -22.05 2.98
C GLU A 109 0.47 -20.75 3.46
N LEU A 110 -0.68 -20.84 4.13
CA LEU A 110 -1.37 -19.70 4.73
C LEU A 110 -0.44 -18.98 5.70
N VAL A 111 0.18 -19.69 6.64
CA VAL A 111 1.08 -19.10 7.64
C VAL A 111 2.26 -18.39 6.96
N ARG A 112 2.88 -19.04 5.97
CA ARG A 112 3.98 -18.44 5.19
C ARG A 112 3.53 -17.17 4.47
N SER A 113 2.39 -17.21 3.81
CA SER A 113 1.83 -16.09 3.05
C SER A 113 1.44 -14.92 3.94
N VAL A 114 0.86 -15.19 5.11
CA VAL A 114 0.57 -14.17 6.13
C VAL A 114 1.84 -13.46 6.58
N ARG A 115 2.90 -14.21 6.93
CA ARG A 115 4.19 -13.63 7.35
C ARG A 115 4.88 -12.85 6.23
N LEU A 116 4.72 -13.29 4.98
CA LEU A 116 5.19 -12.55 3.81
C LEU A 116 4.45 -11.21 3.67
N VAL A 117 3.12 -11.22 3.73
CA VAL A 117 2.30 -10.01 3.59
C VAL A 117 2.54 -9.04 4.74
N GLU A 118 2.62 -9.50 5.98
CA GLU A 118 2.94 -8.63 7.14
C GLU A 118 4.24 -7.86 6.94
N ARG A 119 5.28 -8.51 6.39
CA ARG A 119 6.54 -7.85 6.03
C ARG A 119 6.38 -6.89 4.86
N ALA A 120 5.55 -7.24 3.89
CA ALA A 120 5.33 -6.45 2.67
C ALA A 120 4.45 -5.21 2.91
N MET A 121 3.57 -5.21 3.92
CA MET A 121 2.70 -4.06 4.24
C MET A 121 3.50 -2.78 4.52
N GLY A 122 4.72 -2.92 5.06
CA GLY A 122 5.71 -1.84 5.09
C GLY A 122 5.23 -0.55 5.77
N SER A 123 5.68 0.59 5.24
CA SER A 123 5.37 1.93 5.74
C SER A 123 4.26 2.58 4.90
N PRO A 124 3.36 3.38 5.49
CA PRO A 124 2.40 4.17 4.73
C PRO A 124 3.04 5.36 3.98
N THR A 125 4.33 5.67 4.23
CA THR A 125 5.03 6.80 3.60
C THR A 125 5.66 6.39 2.28
N LYS A 126 5.25 7.02 1.17
CA LYS A 126 5.93 6.89 -0.12
C LYS A 126 7.17 7.77 -0.15
N GLN A 127 8.31 7.15 -0.41
CA GLN A 127 9.61 7.79 -0.57
C GLN A 127 10.45 7.01 -1.57
N LEU A 128 11.50 7.65 -2.09
CA LEU A 128 12.54 6.97 -2.86
C LEU A 128 13.35 6.09 -1.90
N LEU A 129 13.45 4.81 -2.20
CA LEU A 129 14.17 3.86 -1.37
C LEU A 129 15.63 3.73 -1.81
N PRO A 130 16.55 3.35 -0.90
CA PRO A 130 17.94 3.09 -1.24
C PRO A 130 18.11 2.06 -2.38
N CYS A 131 17.24 1.06 -2.46
CA CYS A 131 17.27 0.07 -3.53
C CYS A 131 16.83 0.63 -4.90
N GLU A 132 16.16 1.78 -4.94
CA GLU A 132 15.74 2.46 -6.16
C GLU A 132 16.82 3.43 -6.67
N MET A 133 17.84 3.78 -5.87
CA MET A 133 18.82 4.83 -6.19
C MET A 133 19.55 4.58 -7.51
N ALA A 134 20.09 3.38 -7.73
CA ALA A 134 20.79 3.06 -8.97
C ALA A 134 19.88 3.15 -10.22
N CYS A 135 18.60 2.79 -10.06
CA CYS A 135 17.61 2.92 -11.12
C CYS A 135 17.27 4.40 -11.36
N ASN A 136 17.12 5.18 -10.29
CA ASN A 136 16.85 6.61 -10.35
C ASN A 136 18.03 7.42 -10.93
N GLU A 137 19.27 7.04 -10.64
CA GLU A 137 20.46 7.66 -11.26
C GLU A 137 20.44 7.42 -12.78
N LYS A 138 20.16 6.18 -13.20
CA LYS A 138 20.15 5.80 -14.62
C LYS A 138 18.95 6.35 -15.39
N LEU A 139 17.76 6.30 -14.82
CA LEU A 139 16.49 6.56 -15.53
C LEU A 139 15.73 7.78 -15.01
N GLY A 140 16.20 8.39 -13.92
CA GLY A 140 15.66 9.64 -13.40
C GLY A 140 15.72 10.72 -14.46
N LYS A 141 14.71 11.56 -14.48
CA LYS A 141 14.60 12.61 -15.49
C LYS A 141 15.15 13.92 -14.95
N SER A 142 15.62 14.76 -15.86
CA SER A 142 16.05 16.13 -15.58
C SER A 142 15.35 17.07 -16.56
N VAL A 143 15.33 18.36 -16.23
CA VAL A 143 15.02 19.39 -17.22
C VAL A 143 16.16 19.47 -18.22
N VAL A 144 15.83 19.37 -19.50
CA VAL A 144 16.78 19.47 -20.61
C VAL A 144 16.33 20.56 -21.58
N ALA A 145 17.28 21.11 -22.33
CA ALA A 145 16.99 22.07 -23.39
C ALA A 145 16.29 21.35 -24.56
N LYS A 146 15.13 21.85 -24.97
CA LYS A 146 14.39 21.34 -26.14
C LYS A 146 14.97 21.88 -27.45
N VAL A 147 15.70 22.97 -27.38
CA VAL A 147 16.35 23.67 -28.49
C VAL A 147 17.67 24.25 -27.98
N LYS A 148 18.58 24.64 -28.87
CA LYS A 148 19.76 25.42 -28.48
C LYS A 148 19.35 26.75 -27.84
N ILE A 149 19.92 27.09 -26.68
CA ILE A 149 19.64 28.30 -25.91
C ILE A 149 20.93 29.14 -25.77
N PRO A 150 21.07 30.28 -26.48
CA PRO A 150 22.25 31.13 -26.38
C PRO A 150 22.45 31.76 -25.01
N GLU A 151 23.71 32.06 -24.66
CA GLU A 151 24.06 32.84 -23.46
C GLU A 151 23.27 34.15 -23.37
N GLY A 152 22.80 34.47 -22.16
CA GLY A 152 22.05 35.67 -21.87
C GLY A 152 20.56 35.61 -22.21
N THR A 153 20.08 34.50 -22.79
CA THR A 153 18.66 34.28 -23.08
C THR A 153 17.85 34.12 -21.79
N ILE A 154 16.63 34.65 -21.77
CA ILE A 154 15.67 34.42 -20.69
C ILE A 154 14.90 33.13 -21.00
N LEU A 155 14.94 32.15 -20.09
CA LEU A 155 14.29 30.86 -20.27
C LEU A 155 12.78 31.00 -20.36
N THR A 156 12.19 30.35 -21.36
CA THR A 156 10.75 30.17 -21.51
C THR A 156 10.40 28.69 -21.49
N ILE A 157 9.15 28.35 -21.16
CA ILE A 157 8.73 26.95 -21.02
C ILE A 157 8.83 26.15 -22.32
N ASP A 158 8.67 26.80 -23.47
CA ASP A 158 8.79 26.17 -24.80
C ASP A 158 10.21 25.78 -25.18
N MET A 159 11.22 26.35 -24.51
CA MET A 159 12.63 25.99 -24.67
C MET A 159 13.04 24.79 -23.81
N LEU A 160 12.18 24.35 -22.89
CA LEU A 160 12.50 23.30 -21.92
C LEU A 160 11.67 22.04 -22.18
N THR A 161 12.24 20.90 -21.86
CA THR A 161 11.52 19.61 -21.83
C THR A 161 12.11 18.71 -20.75
N VAL A 162 11.52 17.54 -20.56
CA VAL A 162 11.94 16.58 -19.53
C VAL A 162 12.37 15.28 -20.21
N LYS A 163 13.65 14.95 -20.11
CA LYS A 163 14.23 13.70 -20.63
C LYS A 163 15.11 13.05 -19.56
N VAL A 164 15.55 11.83 -19.82
CA VAL A 164 16.66 11.25 -19.05
C VAL A 164 17.92 12.04 -19.41
N GLY A 165 18.48 12.77 -18.45
CA GLY A 165 19.67 13.58 -18.62
C GLY A 165 20.85 13.01 -17.84
N GLU A 166 22.05 13.13 -18.42
CA GLU A 166 23.34 12.84 -17.79
C GLU A 166 24.32 13.98 -18.15
N PRO A 167 24.88 14.71 -17.16
CA PRO A 167 24.65 14.59 -15.72
C PRO A 167 23.20 14.95 -15.31
N LYS A 168 22.83 14.62 -14.07
CA LYS A 168 21.55 15.06 -13.50
C LYS A 168 21.62 16.56 -13.18
N GLY A 169 20.63 17.30 -13.64
CA GLY A 169 20.48 18.73 -13.37
C GLY A 169 19.19 18.98 -12.60
N TYR A 170 18.49 20.05 -12.94
CA TYR A 170 17.24 20.39 -12.28
C TYR A 170 16.22 19.24 -12.38
N PRO A 171 15.55 18.89 -11.27
CA PRO A 171 14.53 17.86 -11.30
C PRO A 171 13.29 18.38 -12.07
N PRO A 172 12.48 17.48 -12.67
CA PRO A 172 11.37 17.87 -13.54
C PRO A 172 10.34 18.78 -12.86
N GLU A 173 10.11 18.61 -11.57
CA GLU A 173 9.22 19.43 -10.75
C GLU A 173 9.64 20.91 -10.71
N ASP A 174 10.92 21.19 -10.88
CA ASP A 174 11.47 22.56 -10.82
C ASP A 174 11.46 23.26 -12.18
N ILE A 175 10.96 22.63 -13.25
CA ILE A 175 10.97 23.19 -14.62
C ILE A 175 10.36 24.60 -14.71
N PHE A 176 9.28 24.86 -13.99
CA PHE A 176 8.63 26.18 -13.99
C PHE A 176 9.41 27.22 -13.20
N SER A 177 10.23 26.81 -12.23
CA SER A 177 11.10 27.72 -11.47
C SER A 177 12.23 28.30 -12.33
N LEU A 178 12.55 27.64 -13.45
CA LEU A 178 13.57 28.06 -14.40
C LEU A 178 13.05 29.14 -15.35
N VAL A 179 11.74 29.20 -15.59
CA VAL A 179 11.13 30.18 -16.48
C VAL A 179 11.38 31.59 -15.95
N GLY A 180 11.86 32.48 -16.82
CA GLY A 180 12.22 33.85 -16.47
C GLY A 180 13.65 34.02 -15.93
N LYS A 181 14.37 32.94 -15.65
CA LYS A 181 15.80 33.04 -15.30
C LYS A 181 16.65 33.28 -16.55
N LYS A 182 17.76 33.98 -16.38
CA LYS A 182 18.74 34.23 -17.45
C LYS A 182 19.77 33.11 -17.51
N VAL A 183 20.07 32.65 -18.72
CA VAL A 183 21.11 31.66 -18.99
C VAL A 183 22.49 32.33 -18.96
N LEU A 184 23.45 31.71 -18.29
CA LEU A 184 24.82 32.24 -18.09
C LEU A 184 25.83 31.73 -19.11
N VAL A 185 25.54 30.61 -19.78
CA VAL A 185 26.38 29.99 -20.81
C VAL A 185 25.48 29.38 -21.88
N THR A 186 25.92 29.34 -23.14
CA THR A 186 25.12 28.69 -24.19
C THR A 186 24.88 27.21 -23.86
N ILE A 187 23.64 26.75 -23.97
CA ILE A 187 23.20 25.36 -23.74
C ILE A 187 22.76 24.76 -25.08
N GLU A 188 23.30 23.61 -25.48
CA GLU A 188 22.91 22.96 -26.73
C GLU A 188 21.57 22.20 -26.58
N GLU A 189 20.93 21.86 -27.70
CA GLU A 189 19.73 21.01 -27.67
C GLU A 189 20.05 19.66 -27.01
N ASP A 190 19.14 19.16 -26.18
CA ASP A 190 19.23 17.93 -25.39
C ASP A 190 20.23 17.93 -24.23
N ASP A 191 20.99 19.01 -24.04
CA ASP A 191 21.79 19.18 -22.83
C ASP A 191 20.89 19.37 -21.61
N THR A 192 21.37 18.86 -20.47
CA THR A 192 20.69 19.05 -19.19
C THR A 192 20.89 20.46 -18.67
N ILE A 193 19.83 21.08 -18.16
CA ILE A 193 19.93 22.38 -17.51
C ILE A 193 20.57 22.17 -16.14
N MET A 194 21.80 22.66 -15.99
CA MET A 194 22.57 22.59 -14.75
C MET A 194 22.38 23.86 -13.91
N GLU A 195 22.56 23.76 -12.59
CA GLU A 195 22.42 24.91 -11.68
C GLU A 195 23.39 26.05 -12.01
N GLU A 196 24.59 25.71 -12.47
CA GLU A 196 25.63 26.64 -12.89
C GLU A 196 25.34 27.34 -14.21
N SER A 197 24.44 26.78 -15.05
CA SER A 197 24.10 27.34 -16.35
C SER A 197 23.06 28.45 -16.29
N VAL A 198 22.44 28.67 -15.13
CA VAL A 198 21.30 29.58 -14.97
C VAL A 198 21.47 30.52 -13.78
N GLU A 199 21.08 31.78 -13.93
CA GLU A 199 21.19 32.78 -12.88
C GLU A 199 20.29 32.42 -11.68
N ASN A 200 20.93 32.15 -10.54
CA ASN A 200 20.24 31.88 -9.29
C ASN A 200 20.14 33.17 -8.45
N HIS A 201 19.02 33.88 -8.52
CA HIS A 201 18.66 34.86 -7.49
C HIS A 201 18.27 34.11 -6.21
N GLY A 202 19.28 33.76 -5.40
CA GLY A 202 19.12 32.83 -4.30
C GLY A 202 18.02 33.24 -3.30
N LYS A 203 17.11 32.31 -3.02
CA LYS A 203 16.76 32.03 -1.63
C LYS A 203 17.62 30.86 -1.18
N LYS A 204 18.77 31.17 -0.56
CA LYS A 204 19.44 30.24 0.35
C LYS A 204 18.45 29.92 1.48
N ILE A 205 17.71 28.83 1.38
CA ILE A 205 17.06 28.26 2.56
C ILE A 205 18.20 27.55 3.31
N LYS A 206 18.52 28.09 4.49
CA LYS A 206 19.56 27.55 5.37
C LYS A 206 19.25 26.09 5.76
N SER A 207 20.34 25.35 5.91
CA SER A 207 20.49 24.03 6.53
C SER A 207 19.58 23.76 7.72
#